data_AF-A0AAV4LEV3-F1
#
_entry.id   AF-A0AAV4LEV3-F1
#
_cell.length_a   1.000
_cell.length_b   1.000
_cell.length_c   1.000
_cell.angle_alpha   90.00
_cell.angle_beta   90.00
_cell.angle_gamma   90.00
#
_symmetry.space_group_name_H-M   'P 1'
#
loop_
_entity.id
_entity.type
_entity.pdbx_description
1 polymer ?
#
loop_
_entity_poly.entity_id
_entity_poly.type
_entity_poly.pdbx_seq_one_letter_code
_entity_poly.pdbx_strand_id
1 'polypeptide(L)'
;MYKIVPLVNGVLDLDYSDIIQAIDNGDGTAIVHVQDTTEPRQSWRDATEQDWQNALSKVPQPIQPPDPSQLLGQFLVEQALKNAELEQALNAIGAGIVQLQLKGGA
;
A
#
# COMPACT_ATOMS: atom_id res chain seq x y z
N MET A 1 8.33 -27.14 -10.24
CA MET A 1 9.53 -27.38 -9.39
C MET A 1 10.13 -26.08 -8.81
N TYR A 2 10.82 -26.14 -7.67
CA TYR A 2 11.47 -24.95 -7.04
C TYR A 2 12.98 -24.93 -7.24
N LYS A 3 13.54 -23.76 -7.57
CA LYS A 3 14.98 -23.55 -7.80
C LYS A 3 15.44 -22.23 -7.22
N ILE A 4 16.70 -22.15 -6.79
CA ILE A 4 17.39 -20.89 -6.51
C ILE A 4 18.15 -20.51 -7.77
N VAL A 5 17.83 -19.35 -8.34
CA VAL A 5 18.41 -18.86 -9.59
C VAL A 5 19.16 -17.56 -9.34
N PRO A 6 20.44 -17.46 -9.75
CA PRO A 6 21.20 -16.23 -9.61
C PRO A 6 20.72 -15.15 -10.57
N LEU A 7 20.94 -13.90 -10.18
CA LEU A 7 20.84 -12.74 -11.05
C LEU A 7 22.20 -12.52 -11.72
N VAL A 8 22.24 -12.59 -13.04
CA VAL A 8 23.40 -12.25 -13.87
C VAL A 8 23.15 -10.88 -14.48
N ASN A 9 23.97 -9.89 -14.13
CA ASN A 9 23.79 -8.49 -14.53
C ASN A 9 22.43 -7.89 -14.13
N GLY A 10 21.88 -8.31 -12.99
CA GLY A 10 20.57 -7.85 -12.50
C GLY A 10 19.37 -8.50 -13.19
N VAL A 11 19.59 -9.48 -14.07
CA VAL A 11 18.54 -10.26 -14.73
C VAL A 11 18.63 -11.70 -14.26
N LEU A 12 17.48 -12.31 -14.01
CA LEU A 12 17.43 -13.71 -13.62
C LEU A 12 17.99 -14.59 -14.73
N ASP A 13 18.90 -15.53 -14.41
CA ASP A 13 19.51 -16.46 -15.36
C ASP A 13 18.53 -17.57 -15.78
N LEU A 14 17.35 -17.20 -16.27
CA LEU A 14 16.33 -18.07 -16.84
C LEU A 14 15.45 -17.35 -17.88
N ASP A 15 14.68 -18.13 -18.64
CA ASP A 15 13.63 -17.56 -19.48
C ASP A 15 12.40 -17.22 -18.62
N TYR A 16 11.87 -16.01 -18.78
CA TYR A 16 10.72 -15.55 -18.01
C TYR A 16 9.42 -16.25 -18.42
N SER A 17 9.37 -16.89 -19.61
CA SER A 17 8.24 -17.74 -20.02
C SER A 17 8.03 -18.95 -19.11
N ASP A 18 9.10 -19.37 -18.43
CA ASP A 18 9.13 -20.61 -17.65
C ASP A 18 8.79 -20.36 -16.17
N ILE A 19 8.70 -19.09 -15.77
CA ILE A 19 8.38 -18.66 -14.40
C ILE A 19 6.89 -18.79 -14.15
N ILE A 20 6.54 -19.60 -13.16
CA ILE A 20 5.21 -19.60 -12.54
C ILE A 20 5.17 -18.48 -11.49
N GLN A 21 6.14 -18.47 -10.57
CA GLN A 21 6.30 -17.45 -9.53
C GLN A 21 7.77 -17.25 -9.17
N ALA A 22 8.14 -16.08 -8.66
CA ALA A 22 9.49 -15.77 -8.21
C ALA A 22 9.47 -14.89 -6.95
N ILE A 23 10.39 -15.14 -6.03
CA ILE A 23 10.60 -14.35 -4.82
C ILE A 23 12.07 -13.96 -4.78
N ASP A 24 12.32 -12.65 -4.73
CA ASP A 24 13.66 -12.13 -4.50
C ASP A 24 14.14 -12.49 -3.09
N ASN A 25 15.32 -13.12 -3.02
CA ASN A 25 15.93 -13.52 -1.76
C ASN A 25 16.97 -12.49 -1.26
N GLY A 26 17.14 -11.36 -1.95
CA GLY A 26 17.95 -10.21 -1.50
C GLY A 26 19.47 -10.36 -1.65
N ASP A 27 19.97 -11.56 -1.93
CA ASP A 27 21.41 -11.86 -2.05
C ASP A 27 21.87 -12.00 -3.51
N GLY A 28 21.23 -11.28 -4.45
CA GLY A 28 21.48 -11.46 -5.89
C GLY A 28 21.02 -12.82 -6.42
N THR A 29 20.08 -13.46 -5.72
CA THR A 29 19.42 -14.70 -6.11
C THR A 29 17.92 -14.57 -5.88
N ALA A 30 17.12 -15.29 -6.66
CA ALA A 30 15.70 -15.46 -6.42
C ALA A 30 15.38 -16.94 -6.23
N ILE A 31 14.42 -17.23 -5.35
CA ILE A 31 13.77 -18.54 -5.36
C ILE A 31 12.67 -18.44 -6.42
N VAL A 32 12.64 -19.37 -7.36
CA VAL A 32 11.66 -19.43 -8.45
C VAL A 32 10.91 -20.75 -8.42
N HIS A 33 9.60 -20.66 -8.64
CA HIS A 33 8.77 -21.78 -9.02
C HIS A 33 8.66 -21.77 -10.54
N VAL A 34 9.21 -22.79 -11.19
CA VAL A 34 9.20 -22.96 -12.65
C VAL A 34 8.41 -24.20 -13.06
N GLN A 35 7.99 -24.25 -14.31
CA GLN A 35 7.31 -25.42 -14.88
C GLN A 35 8.19 -26.68 -14.78
N ASP A 36 7.59 -27.84 -14.57
CA ASP A 36 8.36 -29.10 -14.44
C ASP A 36 9.06 -29.54 -15.74
N THR A 37 8.67 -28.94 -16.87
CA THR A 37 9.32 -29.10 -18.19
C THR A 37 10.55 -28.23 -18.38
N THR A 38 10.83 -27.32 -17.44
CA THR A 38 11.95 -26.36 -17.55
C THR A 38 13.27 -27.07 -17.33
N GLU A 39 14.20 -26.96 -18.28
CA GLU A 39 15.54 -27.53 -18.12
C GLU A 39 16.38 -26.68 -17.16
N PRO A 40 16.82 -27.24 -16.00
CA PRO A 40 17.64 -26.48 -15.06
C PRO A 40 19.06 -26.26 -15.60
N ARG A 41 19.57 -25.04 -15.43
CA ARG A 41 20.95 -24.67 -15.79
C ARG A 41 21.94 -25.02 -14.67
N GLN A 42 23.23 -25.17 -15.01
CA GLN A 42 24.28 -25.46 -14.02
C GLN A 42 24.43 -24.40 -12.92
N SER A 43 24.07 -23.15 -13.21
CA SER A 43 24.12 -22.04 -12.26
C SER A 43 23.03 -22.12 -11.19
N TRP A 44 22.03 -22.98 -11.37
CA TRP A 44 20.87 -23.07 -10.48
C TRP A 44 21.14 -24.04 -9.34
N ARG A 45 20.49 -23.81 -8.20
CA ARG A 45 20.48 -24.74 -7.07
C ARG A 45 19.08 -25.24 -6.81
N ASP A 46 18.97 -26.45 -6.26
CA ASP A 46 17.69 -26.96 -5.80
C ASP A 46 17.16 -26.14 -4.63
N ALA A 47 15.86 -25.86 -4.66
CA ALA A 47 15.12 -25.33 -3.53
C ALA A 47 14.00 -26.31 -3.16
N THR A 48 13.63 -26.33 -1.89
CA THR A 48 12.46 -27.06 -1.42
C THR A 48 11.24 -26.15 -1.37
N GLU A 49 10.05 -26.76 -1.31
CA GLU A 49 8.82 -26.03 -0.97
C GLU A 49 8.96 -25.30 0.37
N GLN A 50 9.68 -25.87 1.33
CA GLN A 50 9.87 -25.24 2.63
C GLN A 50 10.71 -23.97 2.53
N ASP A 51 11.73 -23.95 1.67
CA ASP A 51 12.51 -22.73 1.37
C ASP A 51 11.63 -21.65 0.74
N TRP A 52 10.72 -22.05 -0.16
CA TRP A 52 9.73 -21.16 -0.78
C TRP A 52 8.79 -20.54 0.27
N GLN A 53 8.20 -21.36 1.15
CA GLN A 53 7.32 -20.88 2.22
C GLN A 53 8.03 -19.95 3.21
N ASN A 54 9.30 -20.25 3.52
CA ASN A 54 10.14 -19.39 4.34
C ASN A 54 10.40 -18.03 3.68
N ALA A 55 10.62 -18.00 2.36
CA ALA A 55 10.81 -16.77 1.61
C ALA A 55 9.52 -15.94 1.53
N LEU A 56 8.37 -16.58 1.29
CA LEU A 56 7.05 -15.92 1.33
C LEU A 56 6.77 -15.26 2.69
N SER A 57 7.11 -15.94 3.78
CA SER A 57 6.88 -15.42 5.14
C SER A 57 7.70 -14.19 5.47
N LYS A 58 8.80 -13.93 4.74
CA LYS A 58 9.64 -12.74 4.88
C LYS A 58 9.15 -11.55 4.06
N VAL A 59 8.23 -11.76 3.11
CA VAL A 59 7.63 -10.66 2.35
C VAL A 59 6.79 -9.84 3.33
N PRO A 60 7.08 -8.53 3.51
CA PRO A 60 6.27 -7.69 4.37
C PRO A 60 4.80 -7.79 3.95
N GLN A 61 3.93 -8.21 4.86
CA GLN A 61 2.51 -8.20 4.57
C GLN A 61 2.11 -6.78 4.21
N PRO A 62 1.30 -6.58 3.15
CA PRO A 62 0.78 -5.26 2.85
C PRO A 62 0.10 -4.74 4.11
N ILE A 63 0.53 -3.56 4.55
CA ILE A 63 -0.11 -2.85 5.66
C ILE A 63 -1.58 -2.74 5.25
N GLN A 64 -2.45 -3.43 5.97
CA GLN A 64 -3.87 -3.42 5.66
C GLN A 64 -4.32 -1.95 5.70
N PRO A 65 -4.83 -1.38 4.59
CA PRO A 65 -5.25 0.01 4.59
C PRO A 65 -6.30 0.18 5.69
N PRO A 66 -6.27 1.31 6.43
CA PRO A 66 -7.24 1.55 7.48
C PRO A 66 -8.65 1.43 6.91
N ASP A 67 -9.54 0.86 7.71
CA ASP A 67 -10.90 0.56 7.30
C ASP A 67 -11.59 1.85 6.79
N PRO A 68 -12.10 1.88 5.54
CA PRO A 68 -12.65 3.11 4.96
C PRO A 68 -13.85 3.64 5.74
N SER A 69 -14.52 2.79 6.53
CA SER A 69 -15.58 3.20 7.45
C SER A 69 -15.10 4.16 8.55
N GLN A 70 -13.86 3.98 9.05
CA GLN A 70 -13.27 4.89 10.04
C GLN A 70 -12.91 6.25 9.42
N LEU A 71 -12.42 6.26 8.18
CA LEU A 71 -12.09 7.49 7.47
C LEU A 71 -13.34 8.32 7.13
N LEU A 72 -14.43 7.66 6.72
CA LEU A 72 -15.72 8.33 6.47
C LEU A 72 -16.32 8.90 7.75
N GLY A 73 -16.25 8.16 8.86
CA GLY A 73 -16.70 8.64 10.17
C GLY A 73 -15.94 9.90 10.62
N GLN A 74 -14.61 9.90 10.49
CA GLN A 74 -13.77 11.05 10.85
C GLN A 74 -14.08 12.28 9.99
N PHE A 75 -14.19 12.10 8.66
CA PHE A 75 -14.51 13.20 7.74
C PHE A 75 -15.88 13.83 8.01
N LEU A 76 -16.90 13.01 8.32
CA LEU A 76 -18.24 13.52 8.64
C LEU A 76 -18.23 14.36 9.93
N VAL A 77 -17.47 13.95 10.93
CA VAL A 77 -17.31 14.70 12.19
C VAL A 77 -16.59 16.02 11.96
N GLU A 78 -15.51 16.02 11.17
CA GLU A 78 -14.77 17.25 10.83
C GLU A 78 -15.61 18.24 10.02
N GLN A 79 -16.43 17.75 9.08
CA GLN A 79 -17.35 18.59 8.31
C GLN A 79 -18.47 19.16 9.17
N ALA A 80 -19.03 18.36 10.10
CA ALA A 80 -20.04 18.83 11.04
C ALA A 80 -19.49 19.93 11.95
N LEU A 81 -18.23 19.79 12.42
CA LEU A 81 -17.57 20.80 13.25
C LEU A 81 -17.35 22.10 12.47
N LYS A 82 -16.81 22.03 11.25
CA LYS A 82 -16.61 23.20 10.38
C LYS A 82 -17.92 23.93 10.06
N ASN A 83 -18.99 23.18 9.82
CA ASN A 83 -20.31 23.76 9.57
C ASN A 83 -20.84 24.50 10.80
N ALA A 84 -20.71 23.92 12.00
CA ALA A 84 -21.11 24.59 13.24
C ALA A 84 -20.30 25.87 13.50
N GLU A 85 -18.99 25.87 13.22
CA GLU A 85 -18.13 27.06 13.32
C GLU A 85 -18.55 28.15 12.32
N LEU A 86 -18.87 27.78 11.07
CA LEU A 86 -19.38 28.69 10.05
C LEU A 86 -20.72 29.31 10.44
N GLU A 87 -21.65 28.52 10.98
CA GLU A 87 -22.96 29.02 11.45
C GLU A 87 -22.80 29.98 12.63
N GLN A 88 -21.89 29.71 13.56
CA GLN A 88 -21.57 30.63 14.65
C GLN A 88 -20.96 31.94 14.14
N ALA A 89 -20.00 31.87 13.21
CA ALA A 89 -19.38 33.05 12.61
C ALA A 89 -20.40 33.91 11.86
N LEU A 90 -21.29 33.29 11.08
CA LEU A 90 -22.37 33.98 10.37
C LEU A 90 -23.35 34.65 11.33
N ASN A 91 -23.75 33.98 12.41
CA ASN A 91 -24.63 34.55 13.42
C ASN A 91 -23.98 35.74 14.15
N ALA A 92 -22.69 35.66 14.47
CA ALA A 92 -21.95 36.76 15.08
C ALA A 92 -21.83 37.97 14.15
N ILE A 93 -21.58 37.75 12.86
CA ILE A 93 -21.57 38.82 11.84
C ILE A 93 -22.97 39.44 11.71
N GLY A 94 -24.03 38.62 11.61
CA GLY A 94 -25.41 39.10 11.54
C GLY A 94 -25.79 39.96 12.75
N ALA A 95 -25.45 39.53 13.96
CA ALA A 95 -25.67 40.30 15.18
C ALA A 95 -24.86 41.62 15.19
N GLY A 96 -23.62 41.60 14.71
CA GLY A 96 -22.77 42.78 14.58
C GLY A 96 -23.31 43.80 13.57
N ILE A 97 -23.79 43.33 12.41
CA ILE A 97 -24.41 44.18 11.38
C ILE A 97 -25.69 44.84 11.91
N VAL A 98 -26.54 44.09 12.63
CA VAL A 98 -27.76 44.66 13.25
C VAL A 98 -27.40 45.74 14.27
N GLN A 99 -26.38 45.54 15.10
CA GLN A 99 -25.95 46.57 16.06
C GLN A 99 -25.39 47.84 15.39
N LEU A 100 -24.68 47.72 14.27
CA LEU A 100 -24.16 48.87 13.52
C LEU A 100 -25.27 49.67 12.85
N GLN A 101 -26.28 49.00 12.26
CA GLN A 101 -27.44 49.67 11.68
C GLN A 101 -28.27 50.43 12.72
N LEU A 102 -28.39 49.91 13.95
CA LEU A 102 -29.10 50.59 15.04
C LEU A 102 -28.34 51.78 15.64
N LYS A 103 -27.00 51.83 15.53
CA LYS A 103 -26.17 52.93 16.04
C LYS A 103 -25.86 54.02 15.00
N GLY A 104 -25.90 53.70 13.70
CA GLY A 104 -25.63 54.65 12.61
C GLY A 104 -26.86 55.38 12.06
N GLY A 105 -28.05 55.08 12.58
CA GLY A 105 -29.32 55.72 12.18
C GLY A 105 -29.84 56.73 13.20
N ALA A 106 -29.01 57.71 13.59
CA ALA A 106 -29.38 58.87 14.39
C ALA A 106 -28.90 60.15 13.71
#